data_AF-F4CYG1-F1
#
_entry.id   AF-F4CYG1-F1
#
_cell.length_a   1.000
_cell.length_b   1.000
_cell.length_c   1.000
_cell.angle_alpha   90.00
_cell.angle_beta   90.00
_cell.angle_gamma   90.00
#
_symmetry.space_group_name_H-M   'P 1'
#
loop_
_entity.id
_entity.type
_entity.pdbx_description
1 polymer ?
#
loop_
_entity_poly.entity_id
_entity_poly.type
_entity_poly.pdbx_seq_one_letter_code
_entity_poly.pdbx_strand_id
1 'polypeptide(L)'
;MLVVDGANVVGSRPDGWWRDRAGAAARLATRLGAASAAGLLDPLGAPSRVVLVVEGAARAAEVEPVAGLSLLRAPADGDAAIVDLVGELVAGGERVLVVTADRGLRSRVTEAGGEVVGPGVLLRALDAL
;
A
#
# COMPACT_ATOMS: atom_id res chain seq x y z
N MET A 1 -0.08 -4.51 10.68
CA MET A 1 -0.48 -4.47 9.26
C MET A 1 0.27 -3.36 8.54
N LEU A 2 0.70 -3.58 7.30
CA LEU A 2 1.13 -2.52 6.38
C LEU A 2 0.04 -2.28 5.32
N VAL A 3 -0.42 -1.05 5.16
CA VAL A 3 -1.37 -0.66 4.11
C VAL A 3 -0.65 0.28 3.15
N VAL A 4 -0.71 0.00 1.86
CA VAL A 4 0.02 0.74 0.82
C VAL A 4 -0.98 1.44 -0.08
N ASP A 5 -0.89 2.77 -0.14
CA ASP A 5 -1.61 3.58 -1.12
C ASP A 5 -0.96 3.36 -2.50
N GLY A 6 -1.59 2.52 -3.31
CA GLY A 6 -1.04 2.11 -4.60
C GLY A 6 -0.90 3.28 -5.57
N ALA A 7 -1.88 4.18 -5.62
CA ALA A 7 -1.86 5.33 -6.51
C ALA A 7 -0.74 6.30 -6.12
N ASN A 8 -0.59 6.59 -4.83
CA ASN A 8 0.46 7.48 -4.33
C ASN A 8 1.87 6.90 -4.49
N VAL A 9 2.05 5.60 -4.20
CA VAL A 9 3.37 4.95 -4.34
C VAL A 9 3.77 4.85 -5.82
N VAL A 10 2.88 4.41 -6.70
CA VAL A 10 3.14 4.38 -8.15
C VAL A 10 3.40 5.80 -8.68
N GLY A 11 2.57 6.76 -8.27
CA GLY A 11 2.68 8.17 -8.68
C GLY A 11 3.97 8.86 -8.21
N SER A 12 4.64 8.33 -7.20
CA SER A 12 5.90 8.88 -6.69
C SER A 12 7.12 8.62 -7.60
N ARG A 13 6.98 7.76 -8.62
CA ARG A 13 8.04 7.50 -9.62
C ARG A 13 7.58 7.87 -11.04
N PRO A 14 8.39 8.62 -11.81
CA PRO A 14 8.08 8.95 -13.20
C PRO A 14 8.48 7.78 -14.13
N ASP A 15 7.80 6.64 -14.02
CA ASP A 15 8.12 5.41 -14.75
C ASP A 15 7.18 5.13 -15.94
N GLY A 16 6.30 6.07 -16.28
CA GLY A 16 5.32 5.89 -17.35
C GLY A 16 3.99 5.26 -16.94
N TRP A 17 3.74 5.05 -15.63
CA TRP A 17 2.55 4.38 -15.08
C TRP A 17 1.20 4.85 -15.64
N TRP A 18 1.07 6.11 -16.08
CA TRP A 18 -0.18 6.64 -16.61
C TRP A 18 -0.66 5.93 -17.88
N ARG A 19 0.26 5.28 -18.62
CA ARG A 19 -0.05 4.51 -19.83
C ARG A 19 -0.68 3.15 -19.53
N ASP A 20 -0.37 2.59 -18.36
CA ASP A 20 -0.81 1.26 -17.93
C ASP A 20 -0.90 1.21 -16.41
N ARG A 21 -2.03 1.72 -15.89
CA ARG A 21 -2.26 1.81 -14.44
C ARG A 21 -2.42 0.44 -13.80
N ALA A 22 -3.08 -0.49 -14.48
CA ALA A 22 -3.30 -1.85 -13.99
C ALA A 22 -1.97 -2.60 -13.90
N GLY A 23 -1.14 -2.57 -14.96
CA GLY A 23 0.17 -3.19 -14.91
C GLY A 23 1.14 -2.50 -13.95
N ALA A 24 1.06 -1.18 -13.75
CA ALA A 24 1.84 -0.50 -12.72
C ALA A 24 1.51 -1.01 -11.31
N ALA A 25 0.22 -1.14 -10.99
CA ALA A 25 -0.23 -1.71 -9.74
C ALA A 25 0.17 -3.19 -9.59
N ALA A 26 0.05 -3.99 -10.65
CA ALA A 26 0.47 -5.39 -10.65
C ALA A 26 1.98 -5.54 -10.38
N ARG A 27 2.82 -4.73 -11.04
CA ARG A 27 4.28 -4.70 -10.79
C ARG A 27 4.60 -4.31 -9.34
N LEU A 28 3.91 -3.31 -8.79
CA LEU A 28 4.07 -2.93 -7.39
C LEU A 28 3.69 -4.09 -6.46
N ALA A 29 2.57 -4.77 -6.72
CA ALA A 29 2.13 -5.93 -5.94
C ALA A 29 3.17 -7.07 -5.96
N THR A 30 3.71 -7.41 -7.14
CA THR A 30 4.78 -8.42 -7.27
C THR A 30 6.01 -8.05 -6.43
N ARG A 31 6.46 -6.78 -6.50
CA ARG A 31 7.62 -6.30 -5.71
C ARG A 31 7.33 -6.34 -4.20
N LEU A 32 6.14 -5.94 -3.77
CA LEU A 32 5.74 -6.02 -2.36
C LEU A 32 5.77 -7.46 -1.84
N GLY A 33 5.24 -8.38 -2.63
CA GLY A 33 5.26 -9.81 -2.33
C GLY A 33 6.69 -10.35 -2.17
N ALA A 34 7.57 -10.05 -3.13
CA ALA A 34 8.98 -10.43 -3.07
C ALA A 34 9.70 -9.82 -1.87
N ALA A 35 9.50 -8.53 -1.58
CA ALA A 35 10.13 -7.85 -0.44
C ALA A 35 9.65 -8.42 0.90
N SER A 36 8.35 -8.75 1.00
CA SER A 36 7.79 -9.39 2.18
C SER A 36 8.40 -10.77 2.41
N ALA A 37 8.51 -11.59 1.35
CA ALA A 37 9.11 -12.92 1.43
C ALA A 37 10.61 -12.88 1.80
N ALA A 38 11.32 -11.83 1.36
CA ALA A 38 12.72 -11.62 1.65
C ALA A 38 13.01 -10.93 3.00
N GLY A 39 11.98 -10.58 3.78
CA GLY A 39 12.15 -9.85 5.05
C GLY A 39 12.65 -8.41 4.90
N LEU A 40 12.57 -7.83 3.69
CA LEU A 40 13.11 -6.49 3.42
C LEU A 40 12.23 -5.36 3.95
N LEU A 41 11.04 -5.69 4.45
CA LEU A 41 10.11 -4.72 5.05
C LEU A 41 10.39 -4.44 6.54
N ASP A 42 11.52 -4.92 7.07
CA ASP A 42 12.00 -4.65 8.44
C ASP A 42 12.03 -3.16 8.83
N PRO A 43 12.44 -2.21 7.96
CA PRO A 43 12.36 -0.78 8.29
C PRO A 43 10.95 -0.26 8.55
N LEU A 44 9.93 -1.02 8.15
CA LEU A 44 8.50 -0.77 8.40
C LEU A 44 7.96 -1.56 9.60
N GLY A 45 8.85 -2.18 10.38
CA GLY A 45 8.50 -3.03 11.53
C GLY A 45 8.17 -4.47 11.18
N ALA A 46 8.74 -5.00 10.09
CA ALA A 46 8.59 -6.39 9.64
C ALA A 46 7.10 -6.85 9.60
N PRO A 47 6.24 -6.17 8.83
CA PRO A 47 4.81 -6.45 8.82
C PRO A 47 4.53 -7.88 8.36
N SER A 48 3.74 -8.61 9.14
CA SER A 48 3.30 -9.98 8.80
C SER A 48 2.24 -10.03 7.70
N ARG A 49 1.61 -8.89 7.39
CA ARG A 49 0.57 -8.73 6.36
C ARG A 49 0.69 -7.37 5.69
N VAL A 50 0.56 -7.38 4.36
CA VAL A 50 0.58 -6.20 3.48
C VAL A 50 -0.74 -6.14 2.71
N VAL A 51 -1.39 -4.98 2.71
CA VAL A 51 -2.54 -4.69 1.86
C VAL A 51 -2.15 -3.59 0.87
N LEU A 52 -2.23 -3.89 -0.42
CA LEU A 52 -2.12 -2.89 -1.47
C LEU A 52 -3.52 -2.37 -1.82
N VAL A 53 -3.76 -1.07 -1.67
CA VAL A 53 -5.03 -0.44 -2.06
C VAL A 53 -4.91 0.10 -3.48
N VAL A 54 -5.83 -0.29 -4.35
CA VAL A 54 -5.89 0.17 -5.76
C VAL A 54 -7.25 0.77 -6.08
N GLU A 55 -7.24 1.82 -6.90
CA GLU A 55 -8.43 2.57 -7.29
C GLU A 55 -8.50 2.81 -8.80
N GLY A 56 -9.67 3.29 -9.28
CA GLY A 56 -9.89 3.61 -10.68
C GLY A 56 -9.50 2.47 -11.64
N ALA A 57 -8.72 2.79 -12.67
CA ALA A 57 -8.28 1.81 -13.66
C ALA A 57 -7.26 0.78 -13.10
N ALA A 58 -6.55 1.09 -12.01
CA ALA A 58 -5.64 0.14 -11.38
C ALA A 58 -6.37 -1.04 -10.73
N ARG A 59 -7.70 -0.94 -10.51
CA ARG A 59 -8.54 -2.05 -10.05
C ARG A 59 -8.65 -3.18 -11.06
N ALA A 60 -8.18 -3.03 -12.28
CA ALA A 60 -8.06 -4.13 -13.24
C ALA A 60 -6.72 -4.89 -13.11
N ALA A 61 -5.87 -4.56 -12.13
CA ALA A 61 -4.61 -5.27 -11.91
C ALA A 61 -4.87 -6.75 -11.58
N GLU A 62 -4.32 -7.63 -12.39
CA GLU A 62 -4.25 -9.07 -12.12
C GLU A 62 -2.96 -9.36 -11.36
N VAL A 63 -3.07 -10.04 -10.22
CA VAL A 63 -1.94 -10.32 -9.32
C VAL A 63 -2.05 -11.77 -8.91
N GLU A 64 -1.01 -12.55 -9.19
CA GLU A 64 -0.89 -13.91 -8.69
C GLU A 64 -0.94 -13.92 -7.15
N PRO A 65 -1.62 -14.90 -6.52
CA PRO A 65 -1.68 -14.97 -5.07
C PRO A 65 -0.28 -15.03 -4.43
N VAL A 66 0.04 -14.05 -3.58
CA VAL A 66 1.27 -14.03 -2.79
C VAL A 66 0.93 -14.11 -1.30
N ALA A 67 1.56 -15.04 -0.59
CA ALA A 67 1.35 -15.20 0.85
C ALA A 67 1.66 -13.89 1.59
N GLY A 68 0.75 -13.46 2.46
CA GLY A 68 0.90 -12.23 3.24
C GLY A 68 0.60 -10.93 2.48
N LEU A 69 0.30 -10.98 1.18
CA LEU A 69 -0.14 -9.83 0.40
C LEU A 69 -1.63 -9.96 0.04
N SER A 70 -2.40 -8.88 0.22
CA SER A 70 -3.78 -8.78 -0.23
C SER A 70 -3.96 -7.53 -1.08
N LEU A 71 -4.84 -7.61 -2.08
CA LEU A 71 -5.19 -6.49 -2.94
C LEU A 71 -6.60 -6.00 -2.57
N LEU A 72 -6.70 -4.78 -2.04
CA LEU A 72 -7.97 -4.12 -1.79
C LEU A 72 -8.32 -3.23 -2.98
N ARG A 73 -9.39 -3.58 -3.69
CA ARG A 73 -9.91 -2.78 -4.82
C ARG A 73 -10.94 -1.79 -4.30
N ALA A 74 -10.54 -0.53 -4.15
CA ALA A 74 -11.39 0.52 -3.60
C ALA A 74 -12.63 0.77 -4.49
N PRO A 75 -13.86 0.71 -3.97
CA PRO A 75 -15.06 0.81 -4.79
C PRO A 75 -15.25 2.22 -5.40
N ALA A 76 -14.88 3.26 -4.66
CA ALA A 76 -14.93 4.66 -5.10
C ALA A 76 -13.52 5.22 -5.25
N ASP A 77 -12.90 5.63 -4.14
CA ASP A 77 -11.56 6.20 -4.04
C ASP A 77 -10.68 5.45 -3.04
N GLY A 78 -9.37 5.47 -3.27
CA GLY A 78 -8.39 4.79 -2.43
C GLY A 78 -8.31 5.38 -1.02
N ASP A 79 -8.49 6.69 -0.92
CA ASP A 79 -8.39 7.45 0.32
C ASP A 79 -9.42 7.01 1.37
N ALA A 80 -10.71 7.00 1.01
CA ALA A 80 -11.79 6.53 1.86
C ALA A 80 -11.59 5.05 2.23
N ALA A 81 -11.24 4.22 1.26
CA ALA A 81 -11.03 2.79 1.50
C ALA A 81 -9.86 2.51 2.46
N ILE A 82 -8.80 3.32 2.42
CA ILE A 82 -7.68 3.24 3.37
C ILE A 82 -8.15 3.64 4.77
N VAL A 83 -8.88 4.75 4.91
CA VAL A 83 -9.35 5.23 6.22
C VAL A 83 -10.30 4.24 6.86
N ASP A 84 -11.24 3.70 6.09
CA ASP A 84 -12.19 2.68 6.55
C ASP A 84 -11.45 1.42 7.03
N LEU A 85 -10.53 0.89 6.23
CA LEU A 85 -9.71 -0.27 6.61
C LEU A 85 -8.88 0.01 7.87
N VAL A 86 -8.25 1.18 7.98
CA VAL A 86 -7.48 1.56 9.17
C VAL A 86 -8.38 1.56 10.40
N GLY A 87 -9.55 2.20 10.33
CA GLY A 87 -10.49 2.29 11.44
C GLY A 87 -10.97 0.91 11.91
N GLU A 88 -11.33 0.02 10.98
CA GLU A 88 -11.73 -1.35 11.29
C GLU A 88 -10.64 -2.13 12.01
N LEU A 89 -9.41 -2.09 11.50
CA LEU A 89 -8.28 -2.84 12.05
C LEU A 89 -7.83 -2.30 13.41
N VAL A 90 -7.79 -0.99 13.57
CA VAL A 90 -7.44 -0.34 14.85
C VAL A 90 -8.50 -0.64 15.90
N ALA A 91 -9.78 -0.61 15.55
CA ALA A 91 -10.86 -1.03 16.46
C ALA A 91 -10.74 -2.51 16.87
N GLY A 92 -10.17 -3.35 15.99
CA GLY A 92 -9.80 -4.74 16.28
C GLY A 92 -8.51 -4.91 17.10
N GLY A 93 -7.82 -3.83 17.48
CA GLY A 93 -6.58 -3.85 18.26
C GLY A 93 -5.31 -4.08 17.42
N GLU A 94 -5.39 -4.00 16.09
CA GLU A 94 -4.21 -4.10 15.23
C GLU A 94 -3.47 -2.77 15.11
N ARG A 95 -2.13 -2.83 15.12
CA ARG A 95 -1.28 -1.70 14.74
C ARG A 95 -1.23 -1.60 13.20
N VAL A 96 -1.60 -0.44 12.66
CA VAL A 96 -1.63 -0.20 11.20
C VAL A 96 -0.65 0.90 10.81
N LEU A 97 0.22 0.59 9.84
CA LEU A 97 1.11 1.56 9.21
C LEU A 97 0.70 1.76 7.76
N VAL A 98 0.42 3.01 7.37
CA VAL A 98 0.04 3.39 6.01
C VAL A 98 1.23 4.02 5.27
N VAL A 99 1.46 3.60 4.03
CA VAL A 99 2.45 4.21 3.13
C VAL A 99 1.74 5.20 2.23
N THR A 100 1.92 6.50 2.47
CA THR A 100 1.43 7.58 1.60
C THR A 100 2.18 8.90 1.84
N ALA A 101 2.29 9.73 0.81
CA ALA A 101 2.77 11.10 0.89
C ALA A 101 1.64 12.14 0.93
N ASP A 102 0.37 11.73 0.74
CA ASP A 102 -0.76 12.64 0.76
C ASP A 102 -0.99 13.19 2.19
N ARG A 103 -1.06 14.52 2.30
CA ARG A 103 -1.19 15.19 3.61
C ARG A 103 -2.60 15.09 4.18
N GLY A 104 -3.62 15.10 3.34
CA GLY A 104 -5.01 14.97 3.76
C GLY A 104 -5.31 13.55 4.22
N LEU A 105 -4.88 12.54 3.46
CA LEU A 105 -4.94 11.15 3.88
C LEU A 105 -4.14 10.91 5.16
N ARG A 106 -2.95 11.50 5.29
CA ARG A 106 -2.17 11.41 6.53
C ARG A 106 -2.96 11.86 7.76
N SER A 107 -3.62 13.02 7.70
CA SER A 107 -4.43 13.53 8.82
C SER A 107 -5.51 12.53 9.21
N ARG A 108 -6.30 12.07 8.24
CA ARG A 108 -7.40 11.14 8.47
C ARG A 108 -6.96 9.78 8.99
N VAL A 109 -5.84 9.25 8.49
CA VAL A 109 -5.27 7.99 8.99
C VAL A 109 -4.84 8.13 10.45
N THR A 110 -4.18 9.23 10.81
CA THR A 110 -3.79 9.49 12.20
C THR A 110 -4.99 9.69 13.11
N GLU A 111 -6.04 10.38 12.64
CA GLU A 111 -7.31 10.51 13.35
C GLU A 111 -8.00 9.15 13.57
N ALA A 112 -7.90 8.24 12.60
CA ALA A 112 -8.38 6.86 12.71
C ALA A 112 -7.46 5.94 13.57
N GLY A 113 -6.37 6.47 14.14
CA GLY A 113 -5.46 5.75 15.03
C GLY A 113 -4.34 4.98 14.31
N GLY A 114 -4.18 5.16 13.00
CA GLY A 114 -3.08 4.58 12.21
C GLY A 114 -1.82 5.45 12.19
N GLU A 115 -0.70 4.84 11.84
CA GLU A 115 0.58 5.52 11.64
C GLU A 115 0.87 5.72 10.15
N VAL A 116 1.71 6.69 9.78
CA VAL A 116 1.99 7.02 8.38
C VAL A 116 3.47 7.19 8.11
N VAL A 117 3.95 6.58 7.02
CA VAL A 117 5.29 6.77 6.45
C VAL A 117 5.22 7.14 4.98
N GLY A 118 6.23 7.85 4.49
CA GLY A 118 6.28 8.24 3.08
C GLY A 118 6.69 7.09 2.15
N PRO A 119 6.32 7.14 0.85
CA PRO A 119 6.68 6.13 -0.16
C PRO A 119 8.17 5.84 -0.23
N GLY A 120 9.03 6.84 0.00
CA GLY A 120 10.48 6.67 -0.05
C GLY A 120 11.03 5.61 0.91
N VAL A 121 10.39 5.36 2.05
CA VAL A 121 10.81 4.30 2.98
C VAL A 121 10.57 2.93 2.36
N LEU A 122 9.35 2.71 1.85
CA LEU A 122 8.98 1.48 1.17
C LEU A 122 9.84 1.27 -0.08
N LEU A 123 9.98 2.30 -0.90
CA LEU A 123 10.70 2.22 -2.17
C LEU A 123 12.18 1.84 -1.99
N ARG A 124 12.84 2.30 -0.93
CA ARG A 124 14.21 1.86 -0.61
C ARG A 124 14.29 0.36 -0.31
N ALA A 125 13.32 -0.19 0.42
CA ALA A 125 13.24 -1.62 0.66
C ALA A 125 12.99 -2.39 -0.63
N LEU A 126 12.11 -1.89 -1.50
CA LEU A 126 11.82 -2.53 -2.79
C LEU A 126 13.00 -2.47 -3.77
N ASP A 127 13.88 -1.49 -3.68
CA ASP A 127 15.07 -1.36 -4.52
C ASP A 127 16.24 -2.24 -4.04
N ALA A 128 16.14 -2.81 -2.83
CA ALA A 128 17.11 -3.76 -2.28
C ALA A 128 16.80 -5.23 -2.63
N LEU A 129 15.72 -5.47 -3.38
CA LEU A 129 15.38 -6.75 -4.01
C LEU A 129 16.28 -7.02 -5.22
#